data_AF-A0A917LN00-F1
#
_entry.id   AF-A0A917LN00-F1
#
_cell.length_a   1.000
_cell.length_b   1.000
_cell.length_c   1.000
_cell.angle_alpha   90.00
_cell.angle_beta   90.00
_cell.angle_gamma   90.00
#
_symmetry.space_group_name_H-M   'P 1'
#
loop_
_entity.id
_entity.type
_entity.pdbx_description
1 polymer ?
#
loop_
_entity_poly.entity_id
_entity_poly.type
_entity_poly.pdbx_seq_one_letter_code
_entity_poly.pdbx_strand_id
1 'polypeptide(L)'
;MWSFRIVLAVGLFLFGTTFLWMTAAMAGRVPPPTGRAWTLANVLAYLAVIGFSITAWAVFKQHPWWDTAAVVSAVVGLVAVVPFVVGQRRLEAGLGDLGVQINIWLHVLGGAAVIALAALPAARAWVTDRL
;
A
#
# COMPACT_ATOMS: atom_id res chain seq x y z
N MET A 1 -26.56 0.33 -6.20
CA MET A 1 -25.87 -0.29 -7.35
C MET A 1 -24.39 0.07 -7.25
N TRP A 2 -23.52 -0.92 -7.05
CA TRP A 2 -22.07 -0.68 -7.01
C TRP A 2 -21.56 -0.53 -8.44
N SER A 3 -20.95 0.62 -8.76
CA SER A 3 -20.24 0.77 -10.03
C SER A 3 -18.77 0.39 -9.85
N PHE A 4 -18.11 -0.02 -10.94
CA PHE A 4 -16.66 -0.28 -10.96
C PHE A 4 -15.86 0.85 -10.28
N ARG A 5 -16.26 2.11 -10.53
CA ARG A 5 -15.65 3.28 -9.92
C ARG A 5 -15.70 3.26 -8.38
N ILE A 6 -16.85 2.93 -7.80
CA ILE A 6 -17.00 2.90 -6.34
C ILE A 6 -16.18 1.74 -5.78
N VAL A 7 -16.23 0.57 -6.42
CA VAL A 7 -15.44 -0.61 -6.02
C VAL A 7 -13.94 -0.30 -6.06
N LEU A 8 -13.45 0.33 -7.14
CA LEU A 8 -12.06 0.72 -7.28
C LEU A 8 -11.64 1.77 -6.24
N ALA A 9 -12.44 2.82 -6.03
CA ALA A 9 -12.13 3.86 -5.05
C ALA A 9 -12.05 3.28 -3.63
N VAL A 10 -13.04 2.45 -3.25
CA VAL A 10 -13.05 1.79 -1.94
C VAL A 10 -11.87 0.82 -1.83
N GLY A 11 -11.59 0.02 -2.86
CA GLY A 11 -10.48 -0.92 -2.88
C GLY A 11 -9.12 -0.23 -2.71
N LEU A 12 -8.87 0.88 -3.42
CA LEU A 12 -7.64 1.67 -3.28
C LEU A 12 -7.52 2.29 -1.89
N PHE A 13 -8.61 2.80 -1.33
CA PHE A 13 -8.60 3.34 0.03
C PHE A 13 -8.29 2.26 1.07
N LEU A 14 -8.98 1.12 1.01
CA LEU A 14 -8.77 0.00 1.92
C LEU A 14 -7.36 -0.59 1.80
N PHE A 15 -6.86 -0.76 0.57
CA PHE A 15 -5.47 -1.16 0.38
C PHE A 15 -4.50 -0.13 0.97
N GLY A 16 -4.75 1.17 0.73
CA GLY A 16 -3.96 2.26 1.30
C GLY A 16 -3.84 2.22 2.82
N THR A 17 -4.92 1.90 3.54
CA THR A 17 -4.87 1.85 5.01
C THR A 17 -4.07 0.67 5.56
N THR A 18 -3.87 -0.39 4.77
CA THR A 18 -3.03 -1.54 5.20
C THR A 18 -1.56 -1.16 5.41
N PHE A 19 -1.08 -0.06 4.84
CA PHE A 19 0.27 0.46 5.11
C PHE A 19 0.51 0.81 6.58
N LEU A 20 -0.54 1.02 7.39
CA LEU A 20 -0.42 1.15 8.83
C LEU A 20 0.21 -0.09 9.49
N TRP A 21 0.07 -1.27 8.89
CA TRP A 21 0.67 -2.52 9.36
C TRP A 21 2.19 -2.56 9.17
N MET A 22 2.76 -1.61 8.44
CA MET A 22 4.21 -1.47 8.25
C MET A 22 4.85 -0.49 9.24
N THR A 23 4.06 0.06 10.17
CA THR A 23 4.57 0.98 11.19
C THR A 23 5.23 0.23 12.35
N ALA A 24 6.09 0.91 13.10
CA ALA A 24 6.71 0.37 14.30
C ALA A 24 5.67 -0.12 15.34
N ALA A 25 4.54 0.56 15.43
CA ALA A 25 3.46 0.18 16.35
C ALA A 25 2.88 -1.22 16.04
N MET A 26 3.01 -1.69 14.80
CA MET A 26 2.52 -2.99 14.34
C MET A 26 3.64 -4.02 14.18
N ALA A 27 4.84 -3.74 14.71
CA ALA A 27 6.00 -4.62 14.58
C ALA A 27 6.01 -5.80 15.57
N GLY A 28 4.94 -6.02 16.35
CA GLY A 28 4.82 -7.16 17.27
C GLY A 28 5.68 -7.04 18.54
N ARG A 29 6.10 -5.84 18.93
CA ARG A 29 6.81 -5.59 20.20
C ARG A 29 6.19 -4.47 21.02
N VAL A 30 6.26 -4.63 22.34
CA VAL A 30 5.89 -3.63 23.33
C VAL A 30 7.09 -3.40 24.26
N PRO A 31 7.66 -2.17 24.33
CA PRO A 31 7.27 -0.98 23.56
C PRO A 31 7.59 -1.08 22.05
N PRO A 32 6.96 -0.25 21.19
CA PRO A 32 7.27 -0.20 19.77
C PRO A 32 8.77 0.03 19.51
N PRO A 33 9.39 -0.68 18.56
CA PRO A 33 10.81 -0.54 18.26
C PRO A 33 11.11 0.85 17.68
N THR A 34 12.31 1.34 17.94
CA THR A 34 12.75 2.69 17.55
C THR A 34 13.96 2.63 16.62
N GLY A 35 14.33 3.78 16.06
CA GLY A 35 15.51 3.94 15.21
C GLY A 35 15.18 4.32 13.77
N ARG A 36 16.22 4.64 13.00
CA ARG A 36 16.10 5.27 11.67
C ARG A 36 15.25 4.47 10.67
N ALA A 37 15.41 3.15 10.64
CA ALA A 37 14.61 2.28 9.77
C ALA A 37 13.11 2.38 10.10
N TRP A 38 12.75 2.31 11.39
CA TRP A 38 11.37 2.43 11.84
C TRP A 38 10.79 3.82 11.62
N THR A 39 11.57 4.89 11.81
CA THR A 39 11.17 6.25 11.46
C THR A 39 10.85 6.38 9.98
N LEU A 40 11.72 5.85 9.10
CA LEU A 40 11.51 5.92 7.66
C LEU A 40 10.31 5.07 7.23
N ALA A 41 10.13 3.88 7.80
CA ALA A 41 8.96 3.03 7.55
C ALA A 41 7.66 3.75 7.94
N ASN A 42 7.60 4.40 9.11
CA ASN A 42 6.42 5.16 9.54
C ASN A 42 6.10 6.32 8.57
N VAL A 43 7.10 7.13 8.22
CA VAL A 43 6.90 8.27 7.31
C VAL A 43 6.38 7.80 5.96
N LEU A 44 7.02 6.80 5.36
CA LEU A 44 6.60 6.27 4.05
C LEU A 44 5.24 5.59 4.10
N ALA A 45 4.93 4.86 5.18
CA ALA A 45 3.62 4.27 5.39
C ALA A 45 2.53 5.35 5.42
N TYR A 46 2.73 6.44 6.18
CA TYR A 46 1.76 7.54 6.22
C TYR A 46 1.65 8.26 4.87
N LEU A 47 2.76 8.46 4.16
CA LEU A 47 2.72 9.03 2.81
C LEU A 47 1.95 8.13 1.84
N ALA A 48 2.11 6.82 1.93
CA ALA A 48 1.32 5.86 1.14
C ALA A 48 -0.17 5.93 1.49
N VAL A 49 -0.54 5.95 2.77
CA VAL A 49 -1.94 6.12 3.22
C VAL A 49 -2.56 7.41 2.66
N ILE A 50 -1.84 8.53 2.76
CA ILE A 50 -2.28 9.82 2.22
C ILE A 50 -2.43 9.74 0.70
N GLY A 51 -1.42 9.20 -0.01
CA GLY A 51 -1.44 9.04 -1.46
C GLY A 51 -2.61 8.20 -1.95
N PHE A 52 -2.86 7.04 -1.32
CA PHE A 52 -3.98 6.18 -1.67
C PHE A 52 -5.34 6.79 -1.33
N SER A 53 -5.43 7.58 -0.25
CA SER A 53 -6.64 8.35 0.08
C SER A 53 -6.94 9.42 -0.98
N ILE A 54 -5.92 10.16 -1.42
CA ILE A 54 -6.03 11.15 -2.51
C ILE A 54 -6.41 10.44 -3.82
N THR A 55 -5.79 9.30 -4.11
CA THR A 55 -6.07 8.49 -5.29
C THR A 55 -7.52 8.00 -5.31
N ALA A 56 -8.01 7.47 -4.19
CA ALA A 56 -9.40 7.02 -4.06
C ALA A 56 -10.39 8.17 -4.27
N TRP A 57 -10.11 9.34 -3.69
CA TRP A 57 -10.88 10.56 -3.94
C TRP A 57 -10.85 10.98 -5.41
N ALA A 58 -9.69 10.92 -6.06
CA ALA A 58 -9.52 11.25 -7.46
C ALA A 58 -10.34 10.34 -8.38
N VAL A 59 -10.32 9.02 -8.12
CA VAL A 59 -11.17 8.04 -8.83
C VAL A 59 -12.65 8.35 -8.62
N PHE A 60 -13.06 8.62 -7.38
CA PHE A 60 -14.45 8.93 -7.06
C PHE A 60 -14.94 10.20 -7.77
N LYS A 61 -14.11 11.25 -7.80
CA LYS A 61 -14.38 12.53 -8.47
C LYS A 61 -14.08 12.53 -9.97
N GLN A 62 -13.55 11.44 -10.52
CA GLN A 62 -13.17 11.29 -11.93
C GLN A 62 -12.14 12.32 -12.38
N HIS A 63 -11.19 12.66 -11.52
CA HIS A 63 -10.08 13.51 -11.92
C HIS A 63 -9.17 12.78 -12.92
N PRO A 64 -8.72 13.44 -13.99
CA PRO A 64 -7.96 12.78 -15.07
C PRO A 64 -6.58 12.26 -14.63
N TRP A 65 -6.07 12.70 -13.49
CA TRP A 65 -4.75 12.36 -12.96
C TRP A 65 -4.75 11.20 -11.94
N TRP A 66 -5.90 10.55 -11.72
CA TRP A 66 -6.04 9.49 -10.70
C TRP A 66 -5.06 8.32 -10.92
N ASP A 67 -4.75 8.01 -12.17
CA ASP A 67 -3.82 6.95 -12.58
C ASP A 67 -2.39 7.26 -12.13
N THR A 68 -1.94 8.50 -12.37
CA THR A 68 -0.63 9.00 -11.96
C THR A 68 -0.52 9.00 -10.44
N ALA A 69 -1.57 9.46 -9.74
CA ALA A 69 -1.60 9.41 -8.28
C ALA A 69 -1.53 7.97 -7.74
N ALA A 70 -2.22 7.02 -8.39
CA ALA A 70 -2.17 5.61 -8.02
C ALA A 70 -0.76 5.02 -8.15
N VAL A 71 -0.10 5.29 -9.29
CA VAL A 71 1.29 4.84 -9.53
C VAL A 71 2.24 5.42 -8.51
N VAL A 72 2.21 6.74 -8.28
CA VAL A 72 3.09 7.39 -7.30
C VAL A 72 2.86 6.84 -5.89
N SER A 73 1.60 6.68 -5.49
CA SER A 73 1.23 6.13 -4.18
C SER A 73 1.73 4.70 -4.00
N ALA A 74 1.56 3.87 -5.03
CA ALA A 74 2.05 2.49 -5.02
C ALA A 74 3.57 2.43 -4.95
N VAL A 75 4.30 3.27 -5.69
CA VAL A 75 5.77 3.36 -5.63
C VAL A 75 6.23 3.76 -4.24
N VAL A 76 5.65 4.81 -3.64
CA VAL A 76 5.98 5.22 -2.26
C VAL A 76 5.73 4.07 -1.28
N GLY A 77 4.61 3.36 -1.43
CA GLY A 77 4.29 2.19 -0.65
C GLY A 77 5.30 1.05 -0.80
N LEU A 78 5.68 0.70 -2.02
CA LEU A 78 6.70 -0.31 -2.29
C LEU A 78 8.06 0.08 -1.69
N VAL A 79 8.43 1.36 -1.75
CA VAL A 79 9.65 1.88 -1.11
C VAL A 79 9.57 1.74 0.42
N ALA A 80 8.38 1.86 1.03
CA ALA A 80 8.18 1.64 2.47
C ALA A 80 8.54 0.21 2.92
N VAL A 81 8.48 -0.77 2.02
CA VAL A 81 8.80 -2.19 2.33
C VAL A 81 10.26 -2.34 2.72
N VAL A 82 11.15 -1.57 2.12
CA VAL A 82 12.60 -1.64 2.37
C VAL A 82 12.95 -1.33 3.83
N PRO A 83 12.64 -0.15 4.40
CA PRO A 83 12.93 0.14 5.79
C PRO A 83 12.15 -0.75 6.77
N PHE A 84 10.93 -1.19 6.42
CA PHE A 84 10.18 -2.14 7.25
C PHE A 84 10.92 -3.47 7.38
N VAL A 85 11.35 -4.06 6.26
CA VAL A 85 12.14 -5.31 6.25
C VAL A 85 13.46 -5.15 7.00
N VAL A 86 14.15 -4.02 6.83
CA VAL A 86 15.39 -3.71 7.56
C VAL A 86 15.14 -3.60 9.07
N GLY A 87 14.03 -2.98 9.48
CA GLY A 87 13.60 -2.90 10.88
C GLY A 87 13.27 -4.27 11.46
N GLN A 88 12.50 -5.08 10.73
CA GLN A 88 12.08 -6.42 11.14
C GLN A 88 13.26 -7.37 11.32
N ARG A 89 14.26 -7.36 10.43
CA ARG A 89 15.47 -8.20 10.55
C ARG A 89 16.24 -8.03 11.86
N ARG A 90 15.98 -6.96 12.62
CA ARG A 90 16.62 -6.67 13.91
C ARG A 90 15.79 -7.14 15.12
N LEU A 91 14.61 -7.71 14.88
CA LEU A 91 13.74 -8.31 15.90
C LEU A 91 13.96 -9.83 15.94
N GLU A 92 13.73 -10.45 17.10
CA GLU A 92 13.98 -11.90 17.29
C GLU A 92 13.08 -12.78 16.43
N ALA A 93 11.79 -12.48 16.33
CA ALA A 93 10.88 -13.18 15.40
C ALA A 93 11.21 -12.85 13.94
N GLY A 94 11.58 -11.59 13.69
CA GLY A 94 12.06 -11.07 12.41
C GLY A 94 11.20 -11.46 11.21
N LEU A 95 11.83 -11.92 10.14
CA LEU A 95 11.16 -12.33 8.90
C LEU A 95 10.61 -13.76 8.93
N GLY A 96 10.82 -14.50 10.03
CA GLY A 96 10.28 -15.85 10.20
C GLY A 96 8.81 -15.85 10.57
N ASP A 97 8.28 -14.72 11.05
CA ASP A 97 6.87 -14.57 11.41
C ASP A 97 5.96 -14.56 10.18
N LEU A 98 4.93 -15.42 10.17
CA LEU A 98 3.97 -15.54 9.06
C LEU A 98 3.18 -14.23 8.84
N GLY A 99 2.83 -13.51 9.90
CA GLY A 99 2.14 -12.23 9.80
C GLY A 99 3.01 -11.19 9.10
N VAL A 100 4.30 -11.13 9.42
CA VAL A 100 5.28 -10.27 8.74
C VAL A 100 5.43 -10.64 7.27
N GLN A 101 5.49 -11.93 6.93
CA GLN A 101 5.59 -12.38 5.54
C GLN A 101 4.33 -12.04 4.73
N ILE A 102 3.14 -12.31 5.28
CA ILE A 102 1.86 -11.95 4.66
C ILE A 102 1.80 -10.44 4.44
N ASN A 103 2.20 -9.65 5.43
CA ASN A 103 2.24 -8.20 5.34
C ASN A 103 3.14 -7.74 4.18
N ILE A 104 4.36 -8.26 4.07
CA ILE A 104 5.29 -7.91 2.98
C ILE A 104 4.70 -8.28 1.62
N TRP A 105 4.21 -9.52 1.45
CA TRP A 105 3.69 -9.98 0.16
C TRP A 105 2.41 -9.26 -0.25
N LEU A 106 1.54 -8.93 0.69
CA LEU A 106 0.33 -8.14 0.44
C LEU A 106 0.69 -6.78 -0.17
N HIS A 107 1.69 -6.09 0.38
CA HIS A 107 2.09 -4.77 -0.10
C HIS A 107 2.86 -4.85 -1.42
N VAL A 108 3.72 -5.86 -1.61
CA VAL A 108 4.44 -6.07 -2.88
C VAL A 108 3.49 -6.40 -4.02
N LEU A 109 2.62 -7.40 -3.83
CA LEU A 109 1.69 -7.85 -4.86
C LEU A 109 0.57 -6.82 -5.07
N GLY A 110 0.04 -6.24 -4.00
CA GLY A 110 -0.97 -5.19 -4.08
C GLY A 110 -0.45 -3.93 -4.76
N GLY A 111 0.76 -3.49 -4.41
CA GLY A 111 1.42 -2.35 -5.07
C GLY A 111 1.65 -2.61 -6.57
N ALA A 112 2.15 -3.80 -6.92
CA ALA A 112 2.32 -4.20 -8.32
C ALA A 112 0.99 -4.24 -9.09
N ALA A 113 -0.08 -4.75 -8.46
CA ALA A 113 -1.41 -4.80 -9.05
C ALA A 113 -1.97 -3.39 -9.30
N VAL A 114 -1.81 -2.46 -8.36
CA VAL A 114 -2.21 -1.05 -8.55
C VAL A 114 -1.45 -0.42 -9.72
N ILE A 115 -0.13 -0.61 -9.79
CA ILE A 115 0.67 -0.09 -10.90
C ILE A 115 0.20 -0.67 -12.23
N ALA A 116 -0.02 -1.98 -12.29
CA ALA A 116 -0.52 -2.64 -13.49
C ALA A 116 -1.90 -2.09 -13.92
N LEU A 117 -2.84 -1.90 -12.97
CA LEU A 117 -4.16 -1.37 -13.26
C LEU A 117 -4.16 0.09 -13.71
N ALA A 118 -3.26 0.90 -13.17
CA ALA A 118 -3.16 2.31 -13.50
C ALA A 118 -2.38 2.55 -14.81
N ALA A 119 -1.31 1.79 -15.06
CA ALA A 119 -0.41 2.01 -16.19
C ALA A 119 -0.75 1.21 -17.45
N LEU A 120 -1.47 0.08 -17.33
CA LEU A 120 -1.74 -0.81 -18.46
C LEU A 120 -3.22 -0.74 -18.87
N PRO A 121 -3.54 -0.14 -20.04
CA PRO A 121 -4.91 -0.07 -20.55
C PRO A 121 -5.58 -1.45 -20.66
N ALA A 122 -4.82 -2.47 -21.04
CA ALA A 122 -5.30 -3.85 -21.15
C ALA A 122 -5.70 -4.45 -19.81
N ALA A 123 -4.96 -4.18 -18.73
CA ALA A 123 -5.30 -4.65 -17.39
C ALA A 123 -6.58 -3.97 -16.89
N ARG A 124 -6.70 -2.66 -17.13
CA ARG A 124 -7.91 -1.91 -16.81
C ARG A 124 -9.14 -2.45 -17.56
N ALA A 125 -9.02 -2.65 -18.87
CA ALA A 125 -10.09 -3.20 -19.70
C ALA A 125 -10.54 -4.59 -19.24
N TRP A 126 -9.58 -5.49 -18.97
CA TRP A 126 -9.87 -6.84 -18.51
C TRP A 126 -10.65 -6.86 -17.18
N VAL A 127 -10.31 -5.97 -16.24
CA VAL A 127 -11.05 -5.86 -14.97
C VAL A 127 -12.45 -5.26 -15.20
N THR A 128 -12.58 -4.24 -16.04
CA THR A 128 -13.88 -3.61 -16.31
C THR A 128 -14.83 -4.52 -17.05
N ASP A 129 -14.33 -5.40 -17.93
CA ASP A 129 -15.18 -6.31 -18.71
C ASP A 129 -15.74 -7.47 -17.87
N ARG A 130 -15.18 -7.71 -16.68
CA ARG A 130 -15.54 -8.83 -15.80
C ARG A 130 -16.29 -8.43 -14.53
N LEU A 131 -16.50 -7.13 -14.30
CA LEU A 131 -17.20 -6.56 -13.14
C LEU A 131 -18.51 -5.88 -13.57
#